data_AF-V9UTL8-F1
#
_entry.id   AF-V9UTL8-F1
#
_cell.length_a   1.000
_cell.length_b   1.000
_cell.length_c   1.000
_cell.angle_alpha   90.00
_cell.angle_beta   90.00
_cell.angle_gamma   90.00
#
_symmetry.space_group_name_H-M   'P 1'
#
loop_
_entity.id
_entity.type
_entity.pdbx_description
1 polymer ?
#
loop_
_entity_poly.entity_id
_entity_poly.type
_entity_poly.pdbx_seq_one_letter_code
_entity_poly.pdbx_strand_id
1 'polypeptide(L)' 'MTTEDTQFTVGKTTFYQGEHGTHPLFRIEPGILCRDAREQSSELMGYVRELTITGLMDDAELGMGQ' A
#
# COMPACT_ATOMS: atom_id res chain seq x y z
N MET A 1 2.04 5.84 -28.36
CA MET A 1 1.19 5.51 -27.19
C MET A 1 1.22 4.00 -27.04
N THR A 2 1.73 3.49 -25.93
CA THR A 2 1.66 2.05 -25.60
C THR A 2 0.25 1.75 -25.10
N THR A 3 -0.27 0.56 -25.42
CA THR A 3 -1.63 0.13 -25.07
C THR A 3 -1.91 0.12 -23.56
N GLU A 4 -0.87 0.04 -22.72
CA GLU A 4 -0.95 0.17 -21.26
C GLU A 4 -1.56 1.50 -20.77
N ASP A 5 -1.43 2.58 -21.54
CA ASP A 5 -1.93 3.92 -21.15
C ASP A 5 -3.46 4.05 -21.29
N THR A 6 -4.13 3.01 -21.81
CA THR A 6 -5.59 2.98 -22.04
C THR A 6 -6.32 1.88 -21.28
N GLN A 7 -5.60 1.08 -20.49
CA GLN A 7 -6.22 0.02 -19.71
C GLN A 7 -6.81 0.58 -18.42
N PHE A 8 -8.01 0.11 -18.06
CA PHE A 8 -8.69 0.49 -16.84
C PHE A 8 -8.79 -0.70 -15.89
N THR A 9 -8.77 -0.42 -14.59
CA THR A 9 -9.05 -1.42 -13.56
C THR A 9 -10.46 -1.97 -13.73
N VAL A 10 -10.59 -3.29 -13.70
CA VAL A 10 -11.87 -3.98 -13.93
C VAL A 10 -12.62 -4.33 -12.65
N GLY A 11 -11.94 -4.27 -11.51
CA GLY A 11 -12.46 -4.73 -10.23
C GLY A 11 -12.01 -3.87 -9.07
N LYS A 12 -12.49 -4.24 -7.90
CA LYS A 12 -12.17 -3.59 -6.63
C LYS A 12 -11.24 -4.50 -5.82
N THR A 13 -10.16 -3.91 -5.31
CA THR A 13 -9.27 -4.56 -4.35
C THR A 13 -9.11 -3.65 -3.14
N THR A 14 -9.18 -4.20 -1.93
CA THR A 14 -9.04 -3.44 -0.68
C THR A 14 -7.99 -4.11 0.19
N PHE A 15 -7.02 -3.31 0.64
CA PHE A 15 -5.92 -3.73 1.49
C PHE A 15 -6.19 -3.30 2.92
N TYR A 16 -6.00 -4.22 3.87
CA TYR A 16 -6.21 -4.01 5.30
C TYR A 16 -4.91 -4.21 6.06
N GLN A 17 -4.84 -3.66 7.27
CA GLN A 17 -3.71 -3.89 8.17
C GLN A 17 -3.87 -5.22 8.92
N GLY A 18 -3.09 -6.24 8.52
CA GLY A 18 -3.10 -7.56 9.17
C GLY A 18 -4.41 -8.33 9.05
N GLU A 19 -4.48 -9.49 9.68
CA GLU A 19 -5.56 -10.48 9.50
C GLU A 19 -6.91 -10.05 10.11
N HIS A 20 -6.91 -9.07 11.02
CA HIS A 20 -8.11 -8.57 11.73
C HIS A 20 -8.34 -7.06 11.57
N GLY A 21 -7.61 -6.38 10.69
CA GLY A 21 -7.80 -4.95 10.46
C GLY A 21 -9.18 -4.66 9.87
N THR A 22 -10.00 -3.89 10.58
CA THR A 22 -11.33 -3.47 10.09
C THR A 22 -11.27 -2.22 9.24
N HIS A 23 -10.20 -1.43 9.37
CA HIS A 23 -10.00 -0.20 8.63
C HIS A 23 -9.10 -0.44 7.41
N PRO A 24 -9.58 -0.13 6.19
CA PRO A 24 -8.77 -0.32 4.99
C PRO A 24 -7.65 0.71 4.94
N LEU A 25 -6.45 0.26 4.59
CA LEU A 25 -5.29 1.12 4.36
C LEU A 25 -5.35 1.77 2.98
N PHE A 26 -5.76 0.98 1.99
CA PHE A 26 -5.80 1.42 0.61
C PHE A 26 -6.83 0.63 -0.20
N ARG A 27 -7.37 1.25 -1.23
CA ARG A 27 -8.39 0.65 -2.10
C ARG A 27 -8.16 1.07 -3.55
N ILE A 28 -8.18 0.08 -4.43
CA ILE A 28 -8.20 0.28 -5.89
C ILE A 28 -9.66 0.10 -6.34
N GLU A 29 -10.22 1.13 -6.96
CA GLU A 29 -11.56 1.09 -7.56
C GLU A 29 -11.52 0.67 -9.03
N PRO A 30 -12.60 0.12 -9.57
CA PRO A 30 -12.74 -0.08 -11.02
C PRO A 30 -12.87 1.26 -11.76
N GLY A 31 -12.45 1.29 -13.02
CA GLY A 31 -12.61 2.46 -13.90
C GLY A 31 -11.55 3.54 -13.76
N ILE A 32 -10.44 3.28 -13.06
CA ILE A 32 -9.25 4.15 -13.08
C ILE A 32 -8.21 3.58 -14.05
N LEU A 33 -7.34 4.43 -14.61
CA LEU A 33 -6.28 3.95 -15.48
C LEU A 33 -5.33 3.03 -14.68
N CYS A 34 -4.96 1.90 -15.28
CA CYS A 34 -4.04 0.94 -14.68
C CYS A 34 -2.69 1.59 -14.34
N ARG A 35 -2.27 2.58 -15.12
CA ARG A 35 -1.09 3.40 -14.83
C ARG A 35 -1.25 4.16 -13.52
N ASP A 36 -2.33 4.94 -13.36
CA ASP A 36 -2.59 5.70 -12.14
C ASP A 36 -2.72 4.77 -10.92
N ALA A 37 -3.41 3.64 -11.09
CA ALA A 37 -3.54 2.62 -10.04
C ALA A 37 -2.16 2.08 -9.60
N ARG A 38 -1.25 1.85 -10.55
CA ARG A 38 0.12 1.39 -10.30
C ARG A 38 0.97 2.46 -9.62
N GLU A 39 0.87 3.72 -10.06
CA GLU A 39 1.58 4.85 -9.44
C GLU A 39 1.12 5.06 -7.98
N GLN A 40 -0.18 5.13 -7.73
CA GLN A 40 -0.74 5.25 -6.37
C GLN A 40 -0.35 4.07 -5.48
N SER A 41 -0.39 2.84 -6.01
CA SER A 41 0.03 1.66 -5.27
C SER A 41 1.53 1.69 -4.93
N SER A 42 2.36 2.19 -5.84
CA SER A 42 3.82 2.24 -5.63
C SER A 42 4.19 3.27 -4.56
N GLU A 43 3.55 4.44 -4.58
CA GLU A 43 3.71 5.47 -3.55
C GLU A 43 3.29 4.93 -2.17
N LEU A 44 2.11 4.29 -2.09
CA LEU A 44 1.63 3.65 -0.86
C LEU A 44 2.62 2.59 -0.33
N MET A 45 3.14 1.72 -1.21
CA MET A 45 4.11 0.69 -0.79
C MET A 45 5.45 1.30 -0.33
N GLY A 46 5.83 2.45 -0.88
CA GLY A 46 6.93 3.26 -0.37
C GLY A 46 6.69 3.70 1.09
N TYR A 47 5.51 4.24 1.38
CA TYR A 47 5.10 4.62 2.74
C TYR A 47 5.04 3.41 3.69
N VAL A 48 4.45 2.29 3.25
CA VAL A 48 4.39 1.07 4.07
C VAL A 48 5.79 0.57 4.42
N ARG A 49 6.72 0.58 3.46
CA ARG A 49 8.12 0.22 3.69
C ARG A 49 8.78 1.17 4.69
N GLU A 50 8.58 2.48 4.55
CA GLU A 50 9.11 3.45 5.49
C GLU A 50 8.57 3.22 6.90
N LEU A 51 7.23 3.12 7.06
CA LEU A 51 6.59 2.90 8.36
C LEU A 51 7.02 1.58 9.01
N THR A 52 7.20 0.52 8.21
CA THR A 52 7.69 -0.77 8.71
C THR A 52 9.14 -0.65 9.20
N ILE A 53 9.99 0.06 8.45
CA ILE A 53 11.40 0.28 8.84
C ILE A 53 11.48 1.18 10.08
N THR A 54 10.73 2.28 10.11
CA THR A 54 10.68 3.19 11.26
C THR A 54 10.13 2.49 12.50
N GLY A 55 9.07 1.68 12.37
CA GLY A 55 8.56 0.85 13.46
C GLY A 55 9.57 -0.18 13.96
N LEU A 56 10.34 -0.80 13.05
CA LEU A 56 11.45 -1.69 13.40
C LEU A 56 12.59 -0.98 14.13
N MET A 57 12.82 0.31 13.86
CA MET A 57 13.86 1.12 14.51
C MET A 57 13.42 1.60 15.90
N ASP A 58 12.13 1.88 16.10
CA ASP A 58 11.55 2.22 17.42
C ASP A 58 11.61 1.02 18.39
N ASP A 59 11.32 -0.19 17.91
CA ASP A 59 11.51 -1.46 18.64
C ASP A 59 12.99 -1.70 19.02
N ALA A 60 13.94 -1.22 18.21
CA ALA A 60 15.36 -1.34 18.51
C ALA A 60 15.84 -0.31 19.55
N GLU A 61 15.11 0.79 19.77
CA GLU A 61 15.52 1.88 20.67
C GLU A 61 14.83 1.82 22.05
N LEU A 62 13.67 1.15 22.19
CA LEU A 62 12.94 1.09 23.47
C LEU A 62 12.90 -0.32 24.10
N GLY A 63 13.95 -0.64 24.87
CA GLY A 63 13.93 -1.66 25.94
C GLY A 63 14.83 -2.86 25.66
N MET A 64 16.04 -2.96 26.21
CA MET A 64 16.31 -3.19 27.63
C MET A 64 15.39 -4.25 28.27
N GLY A 65 15.98 -5.42 28.54
CA GLY A 65 15.47 -6.47 29.43
C GLY A 65 15.77 -7.85 28.84
N GLN A 66 16.55 -8.74 29.46
CA GLN A 66 17.16 -8.84 30.79
C GLN A 66 18.41 -9.73 30.65
#